data_AF-A0A7M7PUH3-F1
#
_entry.id   AF-A0A7M7PUH3-F1
#
_cell.length_a   1.000
_cell.length_b   1.000
_cell.length_c   1.000
_cell.angle_alpha   90.00
_cell.angle_beta   90.00
_cell.angle_gamma   90.00
#
_symmetry.space_group_name_H-M   'P 1'
#
loop_
_entity.id
_entity.type
_entity.pdbx_description
1 polymer ?
#
loop_
_entity_poly.entity_id
_entity_poly.type
_entity_poly.pdbx_seq_one_letter_code
_entity_poly.pdbx_strand_id
1 'polypeptide(L)'
;MADEKSLVSVVEHHTQLLEGVLEGVKLKFKLKDAMQDVIETGISQLGQSIGIYYSLFTSLNIVSRSDLEGLFKRHYHHQTVQDAVSGLEDLETEWDHFLENAQKQMSVVPEGIHNPLKLIVGSQGPCDLTVKNARTGVMSTLLSYLDGTHSLLLVLLRHFA
;
A
#
# COMPACT_ATOMS: atom_id res chain seq x y z
N MET A 1 -8.48 -17.65 -21.71
CA MET A 1 -9.21 -17.64 -20.42
C MET A 1 -8.40 -18.51 -19.47
N ALA A 2 -8.08 -18.02 -18.28
CA ALA A 2 -7.41 -18.84 -17.27
C ALA A 2 -8.32 -20.03 -16.90
N ASP A 3 -7.76 -21.23 -16.82
CA ASP A 3 -8.47 -22.38 -16.27
C ASP A 3 -8.52 -22.30 -14.72
N GLU A 4 -9.41 -23.07 -14.09
CA GLU A 4 -9.61 -23.08 -12.63
C GLU A 4 -8.29 -23.27 -11.86
N LYS A 5 -7.48 -24.26 -12.27
CA LYS A 5 -6.23 -24.60 -11.59
C LYS A 5 -5.19 -23.48 -11.71
N SER A 6 -5.13 -22.86 -12.89
CA SER A 6 -4.29 -21.71 -13.17
C SER A 6 -4.73 -20.50 -12.35
N LEU A 7 -6.04 -20.27 -12.19
CA LEU A 7 -6.55 -19.17 -11.35
C LEU A 7 -6.16 -19.36 -9.89
N VAL A 8 -6.45 -20.54 -9.32
CA VAL A 8 -6.15 -20.87 -7.92
C VAL A 8 -4.65 -20.75 -7.66
N SER A 9 -3.81 -21.38 -8.49
CA SER A 9 -2.36 -21.35 -8.31
C SER A 9 -1.79 -19.94 -8.37
N VAL A 10 -2.31 -19.09 -9.26
CA VAL A 10 -1.85 -17.70 -9.37
C VAL A 10 -2.27 -16.90 -8.15
N VAL A 11 -3.51 -17.03 -7.69
CA VAL A 11 -4.01 -16.34 -6.49
C VAL A 11 -3.21 -16.76 -5.27
N GLU A 12 -3.12 -18.06 -4.99
CA GLU A 12 -2.39 -18.60 -3.83
C GLU A 12 -0.92 -18.18 -3.81
N HIS A 13 -0.24 -18.22 -4.97
CA HIS A 13 1.14 -17.77 -5.08
C HIS A 13 1.30 -16.30 -4.68
N HIS A 14 0.42 -15.42 -5.16
CA HIS A 14 0.50 -14.00 -4.84
C HIS A 14 0.05 -13.70 -3.40
N THR A 15 -0.91 -14.44 -2.86
CA THR A 15 -1.30 -14.39 -1.44
C THR A 15 -0.11 -14.72 -0.54
N GLN A 16 0.65 -15.79 -0.84
CA GLN A 16 1.87 -16.14 -0.09
C GLN A 16 2.94 -15.04 -0.15
N LEU A 17 3.10 -14.38 -1.30
CA LEU A 17 4.03 -13.25 -1.41
C LEU A 17 3.57 -12.07 -0.54
N LEU A 18 2.27 -11.75 -0.54
CA LEU A 18 1.70 -10.70 0.31
C LEU A 18 1.85 -11.01 1.80
N GLU A 19 1.67 -12.26 2.20
CA GLU A 19 1.84 -12.72 3.57
C GLU A 19 3.31 -12.56 4.02
N GLY A 20 4.27 -12.93 3.16
CA GLY A 20 5.69 -12.71 3.43
C GLY A 20 6.05 -11.23 3.62
N VAL A 21 5.42 -10.33 2.86
CA VAL A 21 5.58 -8.88 3.06
C VAL A 21 5.00 -8.46 4.41
N LEU A 22 3.79 -8.91 4.76
CA LEU A 22 3.13 -8.57 6.02
C LEU A 22 3.95 -9.02 7.23
N GLU A 23 4.40 -10.27 7.23
CA GLU A 23 5.25 -10.80 8.31
C GLU A 23 6.59 -10.05 8.41
N GLY A 24 7.20 -9.73 7.26
CA GLY A 24 8.40 -8.91 7.20
C GLY A 24 8.22 -7.51 7.81
N VAL A 25 7.04 -6.90 7.62
CA VAL A 25 6.69 -5.61 8.20
C VAL A 25 6.39 -5.74 9.69
N LYS A 26 5.55 -6.71 10.10
CA LYS A 26 5.23 -7.00 11.52
C LYS A 26 6.49 -7.24 12.35
N LEU A 27 7.44 -8.02 11.84
CA LEU A 27 8.70 -8.31 12.53
C LEU A 27 9.50 -7.04 12.79
N LYS A 28 9.63 -6.16 11.78
CA LYS A 28 10.34 -4.89 11.94
C LYS A 28 9.62 -3.93 12.87
N PHE A 29 8.29 -3.94 12.84
CA PHE A 29 7.47 -3.16 13.75
C PHE A 29 7.68 -3.60 15.22
N LYS A 30 7.86 -4.90 15.48
CA LYS A 30 8.14 -5.44 16.83
C LYS A 30 9.57 -5.20 17.32
N LEU A 31 10.54 -5.08 16.42
CA LEU A 31 11.98 -5.09 16.76
C LEU A 31 12.61 -3.72 17.08
N LYS A 32 11.89 -2.59 17.00
CA LYS A 32 12.49 -1.26 17.19
C LYS A 32 11.75 -0.34 18.16
N ASP A 33 12.53 0.24 19.08
CA ASP A 33 12.19 1.35 19.99
C ASP A 33 12.03 2.72 19.29
N ALA A 34 12.33 2.83 18.00
CA ALA A 34 12.27 4.10 17.27
C ALA A 34 11.21 4.03 16.15
N MET A 35 10.01 4.51 16.45
CA MET A 35 8.85 4.60 15.54
C MET A 35 9.17 5.25 14.19
N GLN A 36 10.18 6.12 14.13
CA GLN A 36 10.56 6.89 12.94
C GLN A 36 11.20 6.03 11.84
N ASP A 37 12.02 5.03 12.22
CA ASP A 37 12.64 4.09 11.28
C ASP A 37 11.60 3.13 10.67
N VAL A 38 10.57 2.80 11.44
CA VAL A 38 9.48 1.90 11.05
C VAL A 38 8.57 2.56 10.03
N ILE A 39 8.36 3.88 10.11
CA ILE A 39 7.59 4.64 9.11
C ILE A 39 8.33 4.63 7.77
N GLU A 40 9.63 4.94 7.75
CA GLU A 40 10.40 4.98 6.50
C GLU A 40 10.55 3.59 5.84
N THR A 41 10.84 2.55 6.62
CA THR A 41 11.02 1.19 6.08
C THR A 41 9.72 0.44 5.86
N GLY A 42 8.71 0.66 6.70
CA GLY A 42 7.38 0.07 6.59
C GLY A 42 6.64 0.56 5.35
N ILE A 43 6.65 1.86 5.06
CA ILE A 43 6.03 2.44 3.85
C ILE A 43 6.68 1.90 2.57
N SER A 44 8.00 1.74 2.56
CA SER A 44 8.72 1.17 1.42
C SER A 44 8.38 -0.30 1.18
N GLN A 45 8.14 -1.07 2.25
CA GLN A 45 7.71 -2.47 2.14
C GLN A 45 6.23 -2.61 1.81
N LEU A 46 5.38 -1.73 2.32
CA LEU A 46 3.98 -1.61 1.91
C LEU A 46 3.87 -1.34 0.40
N GLY A 47 4.74 -0.50 -0.16
CA GLY A 47 4.81 -0.28 -1.59
C GLY A 47 5.07 -1.55 -2.43
N GLN A 48 5.61 -2.62 -1.83
CA GLN A 48 5.82 -3.89 -2.53
C GLN A 48 4.50 -4.61 -2.82
N SER A 49 3.47 -4.44 -1.98
CA SER A 49 2.16 -5.07 -2.20
C SER A 49 1.53 -4.59 -3.51
N ILE A 50 1.72 -3.31 -3.89
CA ILE A 50 1.29 -2.77 -5.18
C ILE A 50 1.91 -3.56 -6.33
N GLY A 51 3.21 -3.85 -6.25
CA GLY A 51 3.91 -4.65 -7.25
C GLY A 51 3.37 -6.08 -7.34
N ILE A 52 3.00 -6.67 -6.20
CA ILE A 52 2.43 -8.02 -6.13
C ILE A 52 1.02 -8.04 -6.74
N TYR A 53 0.15 -7.07 -6.43
CA TYR A 53 -1.17 -6.95 -7.06
C TYR A 53 -1.07 -6.71 -8.57
N TYR A 54 -0.13 -5.88 -9.00
CA TYR A 54 0.14 -5.68 -10.42
C TYR A 54 0.57 -7.00 -11.11
N SER A 55 1.45 -7.78 -10.47
CA SER A 55 1.85 -9.11 -10.95
C SER A 55 0.67 -10.09 -10.98
N LEU A 56 -0.21 -10.06 -9.98
CA LEU A 56 -1.43 -10.87 -9.94
C LEU A 56 -2.35 -10.55 -11.13
N PHE A 57 -2.61 -9.26 -11.36
CA PHE A 57 -3.49 -8.81 -12.44
C PHE A 57 -2.92 -9.16 -13.81
N THR A 58 -1.63 -8.91 -14.02
CA THR A 58 -0.96 -9.24 -15.29
C THR A 58 -0.88 -10.75 -15.53
N SER A 59 -0.64 -11.56 -14.50
CA SER A 59 -0.64 -13.03 -14.59
C SER A 59 -2.01 -13.60 -14.99
N LEU A 60 -3.09 -12.92 -14.60
CA LEU A 60 -4.46 -13.27 -14.96
C LEU A 60 -4.98 -12.53 -16.21
N ASN A 61 -4.13 -11.69 -16.84
CA ASN A 61 -4.48 -10.85 -17.99
C ASN A 61 -5.72 -9.97 -17.75
N ILE A 62 -5.76 -9.35 -16.57
CA ILE A 62 -6.77 -8.38 -16.14
C ILE A 62 -6.11 -7.06 -15.74
N VAL A 63 -6.91 -6.00 -15.58
CA VAL A 63 -6.37 -4.65 -15.32
C VAL A 63 -6.90 -4.01 -14.03
N SER A 64 -7.89 -4.63 -13.38
CA SER A 64 -8.53 -4.07 -12.20
C SER A 64 -8.96 -5.12 -11.18
N ARG A 65 -9.15 -4.67 -9.94
CA ARG A 65 -9.77 -5.48 -8.87
C ARG A 65 -11.18 -5.94 -9.23
N SER A 66 -11.96 -5.10 -9.91
CA SER A 66 -13.31 -5.46 -10.36
C SER A 66 -13.28 -6.62 -11.38
N ASP A 67 -12.28 -6.65 -12.26
CA ASP A 67 -12.08 -7.78 -13.19
C ASP A 67 -11.69 -9.06 -12.44
N LEU A 68 -10.87 -8.94 -11.39
CA LEU A 68 -10.48 -10.07 -10.54
C LEU A 68 -11.71 -10.67 -9.84
N GLU A 69 -12.54 -9.83 -9.23
CA GLU A 69 -13.83 -10.27 -8.65
C GLU A 69 -14.75 -10.89 -9.70
N GLY A 70 -14.74 -10.36 -10.92
CA GLY A 70 -15.46 -10.92 -12.06
C GLY A 70 -14.99 -12.33 -12.39
N LEU A 71 -13.68 -12.61 -12.34
CA LEU A 71 -13.13 -13.97 -12.51
C LEU A 71 -13.55 -14.88 -11.35
N PHE A 72 -13.46 -14.40 -10.10
CA PHE A 72 -13.87 -15.17 -8.94
C PHE A 72 -15.33 -15.59 -9.03
N LYS A 73 -16.23 -14.64 -9.34
CA LYS A 73 -17.67 -14.92 -9.51
C LYS A 73 -17.95 -15.97 -10.59
N ARG A 74 -17.19 -15.98 -11.68
CA ARG A 74 -17.34 -16.98 -12.75
C ARG A 74 -16.96 -18.39 -12.31
N HIS A 75 -15.95 -18.52 -11.44
CA HIS A 75 -15.43 -19.79 -10.98
C HIS A 75 -15.84 -20.16 -9.54
N TYR A 76 -16.73 -19.37 -8.92
CA TYR A 76 -17.12 -19.49 -7.51
C TYR A 76 -17.80 -20.83 -7.15
N HIS A 77 -18.23 -21.60 -8.13
CA HIS A 77 -18.78 -22.94 -7.92
C HIS A 77 -17.72 -23.99 -7.55
N HIS A 78 -16.43 -23.67 -7.70
CA HIS A 78 -15.32 -24.52 -7.29
C HIS A 78 -14.87 -24.17 -5.87
N GLN A 79 -14.84 -25.17 -4.98
CA GLN A 79 -14.42 -24.98 -3.58
C GLN A 79 -12.99 -24.44 -3.48
N THR A 80 -12.08 -24.96 -4.30
CA THR A 80 -10.68 -24.52 -4.41
C THR A 80 -10.55 -23.03 -4.72
N VAL A 81 -11.44 -22.49 -5.55
CA VAL A 81 -11.48 -21.05 -5.85
C VAL A 81 -12.03 -20.29 -4.65
N GLN A 82 -13.09 -20.78 -3.99
CA GLN A 82 -13.61 -20.14 -2.77
C GLN A 82 -12.54 -20.06 -1.68
N ASP A 83 -11.80 -21.15 -1.46
CA ASP A 83 -10.73 -21.21 -0.45
C ASP A 83 -9.60 -20.23 -0.77
N ALA A 84 -9.15 -20.17 -2.03
CA ALA A 84 -8.11 -19.23 -2.46
C ALA A 84 -8.55 -17.76 -2.36
N VAL A 85 -9.82 -17.46 -2.68
CA VAL A 85 -10.39 -16.12 -2.56
C VAL A 85 -10.50 -15.72 -1.09
N SER A 86 -11.04 -16.60 -0.24
CA SER A 86 -11.13 -16.37 1.21
C SER A 86 -9.75 -16.10 1.80
N GLY A 87 -8.74 -16.89 1.43
CA GLY A 87 -7.37 -16.69 1.92
C GLY A 87 -6.78 -15.33 1.52
N LEU A 88 -7.08 -14.83 0.33
CA LEU A 88 -6.67 -13.48 -0.08
C LEU A 88 -7.42 -12.39 0.72
N GLU A 89 -8.74 -12.52 0.88
CA GLU A 89 -9.58 -11.56 1.61
C GLU A 89 -9.25 -11.51 3.11
N ASP A 90 -8.98 -12.66 3.72
CA ASP A 90 -8.55 -12.77 5.12
C ASP A 90 -7.20 -12.07 5.33
N LEU A 91 -6.26 -12.24 4.39
CA LEU A 91 -4.97 -11.58 4.44
C LEU A 91 -5.09 -10.06 4.24
N GLU A 92 -5.94 -9.59 3.31
CA GLU A 92 -6.25 -8.17 3.13
C GLU A 92 -6.85 -7.57 4.41
N THR A 93 -7.75 -8.29 5.06
CA THR A 93 -8.33 -7.87 6.36
C THR A 93 -7.26 -7.80 7.45
N GLU A 94 -6.33 -8.74 7.50
CA GLU A 94 -5.22 -8.70 8.45
C GLU A 94 -4.28 -7.51 8.19
N TRP A 95 -4.03 -7.20 6.92
CA TRP A 95 -3.29 -6.01 6.51
C TRP A 95 -3.95 -4.72 7.04
N ASP A 96 -5.26 -4.56 6.85
CA ASP A 96 -6.00 -3.40 7.33
C ASP A 96 -5.90 -3.26 8.85
N HIS A 97 -6.11 -4.36 9.58
CA HIS A 97 -5.98 -4.36 11.03
C HIS A 97 -4.56 -4.02 11.50
N PHE A 98 -3.54 -4.54 10.81
CA PHE A 98 -2.16 -4.18 11.12
C PHE A 98 -1.91 -2.68 10.93
N LEU A 99 -2.36 -2.10 9.81
CA LEU A 99 -2.18 -0.68 9.52
C LEU A 99 -2.93 0.22 10.52
N GLU A 100 -4.15 -0.13 10.89
CA GLU A 100 -4.90 0.58 11.93
C GLU A 100 -4.16 0.57 13.27
N ASN A 101 -3.61 -0.57 13.66
CA ASN A 101 -2.87 -0.72 14.91
C ASN A 101 -1.54 0.04 14.87
N ALA A 102 -0.83 -0.02 13.74
CA ALA A 102 0.37 0.76 13.52
C ALA A 102 0.08 2.26 13.62
N GLN A 103 -1.01 2.73 13.03
CA GLN A 103 -1.44 4.13 13.12
C GLN A 103 -1.78 4.54 14.55
N LYS A 104 -2.51 3.72 15.31
CA LYS A 104 -2.84 4.03 16.73
C LYS A 104 -1.58 4.21 17.56
N GLN A 105 -0.55 3.40 17.31
CA GLN A 105 0.75 3.53 17.97
C GLN A 105 1.54 4.76 17.48
N MET A 106 1.39 5.15 16.21
CA MET A 106 1.98 6.37 15.64
C MET A 106 1.28 7.66 16.05
N SER A 107 0.02 7.59 16.47
CA SER A 107 -0.81 8.76 16.80
C SER A 107 -0.49 9.40 18.16
N VAL A 108 0.70 9.18 18.72
CA VAL A 108 1.29 10.08 19.70
C VAL A 108 1.67 11.36 18.95
N VAL A 109 0.66 12.21 18.73
CA VAL A 109 0.83 13.55 18.17
C VAL A 109 1.89 14.26 19.02
N PRO A 110 2.98 14.77 18.42
CA PRO A 110 3.89 15.63 19.15
C PRO A 110 3.06 16.79 19.73
N GLU A 111 3.08 16.95 21.05
CA GLU A 111 2.52 18.14 21.70
C GLU A 111 3.13 19.38 21.01
N GLY A 112 2.33 20.10 20.21
CA GLY A 112 2.81 21.29 19.50
C GLY A 112 2.25 21.57 18.11
N ILE A 113 1.56 20.62 17.44
CA ILE A 113 0.86 20.94 16.17
C ILE A 113 -0.49 21.59 16.49
N HIS A 114 -0.43 22.80 17.05
CA HIS A 114 -1.57 23.68 17.16
C HIS A 114 -1.81 24.32 15.79
N ASN A 115 -2.94 23.96 15.19
CA ASN A 115 -3.58 24.55 14.00
C ASN A 115 -3.23 23.87 12.65
N PRO A 116 -4.08 22.98 12.11
CA PRO A 116 -3.90 22.47 10.76
C PRO A 116 -4.11 23.60 9.75
N LEU A 117 -3.07 23.98 9.01
CA LEU A 117 -3.17 24.82 7.83
C LEU A 117 -4.14 24.16 6.84
N LYS A 118 -5.37 24.68 6.76
CA LYS A 118 -6.38 24.20 5.81
C LYS A 118 -6.06 24.80 4.44
N LEU A 119 -5.31 24.06 3.62
CA LEU A 119 -5.09 24.42 2.22
C LEU A 119 -6.43 24.43 1.48
N ILE A 120 -6.70 25.51 0.74
CA ILE A 120 -7.87 25.65 -0.14
C ILE A 120 -7.40 25.87 -1.58
N VAL A 121 -8.28 25.62 -2.55
CA VAL A 121 -7.97 25.88 -3.96
C VAL A 121 -7.62 27.36 -4.14
N GLY A 122 -6.48 27.63 -4.79
CA GLY A 122 -5.94 28.99 -4.97
C GLY A 122 -4.97 29.44 -3.87
N SER A 123 -4.81 28.67 -2.78
CA SER A 123 -3.72 28.89 -1.83
C SER A 123 -2.36 28.63 -2.48
N GLN A 124 -1.33 29.35 -2.00
CA GLN A 124 0.05 28.99 -2.31
C GLN A 124 0.32 27.56 -1.81
N GLY A 125 0.77 26.69 -2.72
CA GLY A 125 1.14 25.31 -2.36
C GLY A 125 2.36 25.28 -1.44
N PRO A 126 2.54 24.20 -0.65
CA PRO A 126 3.63 24.06 0.31
C PRO A 126 4.97 23.75 -0.39
N CYS A 127 5.44 24.66 -1.23
CA CYS A 127 6.59 24.46 -2.12
C CYS A 127 7.91 24.28 -1.36
N ASP A 128 8.00 24.85 -0.16
CA ASP A 128 9.09 24.76 0.81
C ASP A 128 9.06 23.48 1.64
N LEU A 129 8.00 22.68 1.56
CA LEU A 129 7.91 21.40 2.26
C LEU A 129 9.07 20.50 1.83
N THR A 130 9.91 20.18 2.79
CA THR A 130 11.06 19.30 2.59
C THR A 130 10.60 17.85 2.68
N VAL A 131 10.92 17.07 1.66
CA VAL A 131 10.59 15.65 1.52
C VAL A 131 11.85 14.83 1.30
N LYS A 132 11.90 13.65 1.91
CA LYS A 132 12.98 12.67 1.70
C LYS A 132 12.56 11.71 0.61
N ASN A 133 13.37 11.57 -0.44
CA ASN A 133 13.14 10.55 -1.44
C ASN A 133 13.40 9.17 -0.82
N ALA A 134 12.37 8.34 -0.65
CA ALA A 134 12.48 7.05 0.02
C ALA A 134 13.43 6.06 -0.68
N ARG A 135 13.69 6.22 -1.99
CA ARG A 135 14.61 5.36 -2.75
C ARG A 135 16.07 5.76 -2.58
N THR A 136 16.36 7.06 -2.59
CA THR A 136 17.73 7.58 -2.62
C THR A 136 18.20 8.14 -1.28
N GLY A 137 17.27 8.38 -0.35
CA GLY A 137 17.52 9.05 0.92
C GLY A 137 17.80 10.55 0.82
N VAL A 138 17.82 11.11 -0.40
CA VAL A 138 18.15 12.51 -0.66
C VAL A 138 16.98 13.40 -0.20
N MET A 139 17.33 14.47 0.51
CA MET A 139 16.39 15.51 0.91
C MET A 139 16.15 16.47 -0.28
N SER A 140 14.89 16.79 -0.53
CA SER A 140 14.45 17.68 -1.63
C SER A 140 13.26 18.52 -1.16
N THR A 141 12.87 19.54 -1.92
CA THR A 141 11.63 20.30 -1.66
C THR A 141 10.58 19.99 -2.71
N LEU A 142 9.30 20.20 -2.41
CA LEU A 142 8.26 20.07 -3.45
C LEU A 142 8.51 21.00 -4.65
N LEU A 143 9.10 22.17 -4.41
CA LEU A 143 9.50 23.09 -5.47
C LEU A 143 10.48 22.47 -6.48
N SER A 144 11.38 21.57 -6.03
CA SER A 144 12.34 20.93 -6.93
C SER A 144 11.71 20.05 -8.01
N TYR A 145 10.44 19.66 -7.83
CA TYR A 145 9.65 18.91 -8.81
C TYR A 145 8.80 19.82 -9.72
N LEU A 146 8.80 21.14 -9.46
CA LEU A 146 8.10 22.16 -10.23
C LEU A 146 9.14 22.97 -11.00
N ASP A 147 9.35 22.65 -12.28
CA ASP A 147 10.30 23.36 -13.15
C ASP A 147 9.66 24.52 -13.95
N GLY A 148 8.43 24.91 -13.58
CA GLY A 148 7.66 25.94 -14.25
C GLY A 148 6.96 25.48 -15.55
N THR A 149 7.23 24.26 -16.02
CA THR A 149 6.60 23.68 -17.22
C THR A 149 5.73 22.48 -16.91
N HIS A 150 5.99 21.80 -15.79
CA HIS A 150 5.23 20.64 -15.35
C HIS A 150 4.33 20.95 -14.15
N SER A 151 3.20 20.24 -14.08
CA SER A 151 2.33 20.22 -12.91
C SER A 151 2.72 19.07 -11.99
N LEU A 152 2.73 19.32 -10.68
CA LEU A 152 2.98 18.29 -9.67
C LEU A 152 1.66 17.79 -9.09
N LEU A 153 1.42 16.48 -9.18
CA LEU A 153 0.35 15.80 -8.47
C LEU A 153 0.93 15.15 -7.20
N LEU A 154 0.59 15.70 -6.04
CA LEU A 154 0.94 15.12 -4.75
C LEU A 154 -0.25 14.33 -4.20
N VAL A 155 -0.10 13.01 -4.10
CA VAL A 155 -1.09 12.13 -3.47
C VAL A 155 -0.58 11.76 -2.08
N LEU A 156 -1.27 12.24 -1.05
CA LEU A 156 -1.03 11.83 0.33
C LEU A 156 -1.82 10.57 0.60
N LEU A 157 -1.13 9.44 0.66
CA LEU A 157 -1.74 8.18 1.07
C LEU A 157 -1.88 8.22 2.60
N ARG A 158 -3.10 8.48 3.07
CA ARG A 158 -3.45 8.35 4.49
C ARG A 158 -3.45 6.87 4.92
N HIS A 159 -3.66 5.98 3.94
CA HIS A 159 -3.67 4.53 4.00
C HIS A 159 -3.21 3.99 2.63
N PHE A 160 -2.40 2.93 2.58
CA PHE A 160 -2.38 2.07 1.39
C PHE A 160 -3.71 1.33 1.45
N ALA A 161 -4.57 1.58 0.47
CA ALA A 161 -5.85 0.89 0.33
C ALA A 161 -5.66 -0.59 0.02
#